data_AF-A0A956IFH0-F1
#
_entry.id   AF-A0A956IFH0-F1
#
_cell.length_a   1.000
_cell.length_b   1.000
_cell.length_c   1.000
_cell.angle_alpha   90.00
_cell.angle_beta   90.00
_cell.angle_gamma   90.00
#
_symmetry.space_group_name_H-M   'P 1'
#
loop_
_entity.id
_entity.type
_entity.pdbx_description
1 polymer ?
#
loop_
_entity_poly.entity_id
_entity_poly.type
_entity_poly.pdbx_seq_one_letter_code
_entity_poly.pdbx_strand_id
1 'polypeptide(L)'
;MSVEVLSAWLLSIMLASVPPGKSRQPVEARETAEAGAARYAAIAEAMARTTLDPDEAPLFDGPDGRAKTALLLLTISLHESHWKRNVDLGLGPLAQRGGGRYHCMMQILVKNGKTPEGFTAADLVASRDKCFRRGLHILQRGRRHCRKENKGGPRAFLNHYASGYCDRGRKPVALRWKTFDRLLHDHPVPKPKPASKPGRTKR
;
A
#
# COMPACT_ATOMS: atom_id res chain seq x y z
N MET A 1 4.16 0.57 17.64
CA MET A 1 2.99 1.27 17.07
C MET A 1 1.89 0.22 16.90
N SER A 2 0.65 0.52 17.26
CA SER A 2 -0.47 -0.43 17.10
C SER A 2 -1.12 -0.31 15.72
N VAL A 3 -1.98 -1.27 15.36
CA VAL A 3 -2.73 -1.26 14.10
C VAL A 3 -3.62 -0.02 14.02
N GLU A 4 -4.27 0.36 15.11
CA GLU A 4 -5.20 1.49 15.19
C GLU A 4 -4.47 2.83 14.95
N VAL A 5 -3.29 3.01 15.54
CA VAL A 5 -2.51 4.24 15.35
C VAL A 5 -2.00 4.34 13.92
N LEU A 6 -1.49 3.24 13.36
CA LEU A 6 -0.97 3.23 12.00
C LEU A 6 -2.10 3.40 10.96
N SER A 7 -3.23 2.73 11.16
CA SER A 7 -4.38 2.82 10.25
C SER A 7 -5.01 4.20 10.27
N ALA A 8 -5.16 4.83 11.43
CA ALA A 8 -5.66 6.21 11.54
C ALA A 8 -4.73 7.22 10.83
N TRP A 9 -3.41 7.04 10.96
CA TRP A 9 -2.44 7.88 10.26
C TRP A 9 -2.54 7.71 8.74
N LEU A 10 -2.57 6.47 8.23
CA LEU A 10 -2.74 6.19 6.80
C LEU A 10 -4.08 6.72 6.27
N LEU A 11 -5.17 6.56 7.04
CA LEU A 11 -6.49 7.08 6.68
C LEU A 11 -6.49 8.60 6.53
N SER A 12 -5.85 9.32 7.45
CA SER A 12 -5.77 10.79 7.36
C SER A 12 -5.06 11.24 6.08
N ILE A 13 -3.99 10.53 5.68
CA ILE A 13 -3.30 10.76 4.41
C ILE A 13 -4.21 10.47 3.22
N MET A 14 -4.98 9.37 3.25
CA MET A 14 -5.90 9.03 2.17
C MET A 14 -6.97 10.10 1.96
N LEU A 15 -7.62 10.54 3.05
CA LEU A 15 -8.68 11.55 3.02
C LEU A 15 -8.15 12.92 2.54
N ALA A 16 -6.93 13.28 2.93
CA ALA A 16 -6.28 14.50 2.46
C ALA A 16 -5.87 14.42 0.97
N SER A 17 -5.52 13.22 0.48
CA SER A 17 -5.00 13.04 -0.88
C SER A 17 -6.09 12.88 -1.94
N VAL A 18 -7.16 12.13 -1.64
CA VAL A 18 -8.23 11.81 -2.59
C VAL A 18 -9.57 11.84 -1.87
N PRO A 19 -10.44 12.83 -2.14
CA PRO A 19 -11.77 12.87 -1.52
C PRO A 19 -12.59 11.60 -1.81
N PRO A 20 -13.24 10.98 -0.80
CA PRO A 20 -14.07 9.80 -1.00
C PRO A 20 -15.35 10.12 -1.80
N GLY A 21 -16.00 9.09 -2.36
CA GLY A 21 -17.28 9.24 -3.08
C GLY A 21 -17.17 9.84 -4.49
N LYS A 22 -15.96 9.98 -5.05
CA LYS A 22 -15.75 10.55 -6.40
C LYS A 22 -15.90 9.55 -7.55
N SER A 23 -15.95 8.24 -7.28
CA SER A 23 -16.13 7.22 -8.32
C SER A 23 -17.52 7.36 -8.96
N ARG A 24 -17.58 7.63 -10.26
CA ARG A 24 -18.85 7.78 -11.01
C ARG A 24 -19.16 6.61 -11.93
N GLN A 25 -18.14 5.86 -12.31
CA GLN A 25 -18.20 4.74 -13.25
C GLN A 25 -17.30 3.57 -12.77
N PRO A 26 -17.73 2.32 -13.00
CA PRO A 26 -19.08 1.92 -13.43
C PRO A 26 -20.15 2.28 -12.38
N VAL A 27 -21.44 2.13 -12.68
CA VAL A 27 -22.55 2.63 -11.82
C VAL A 27 -22.48 2.01 -10.42
N GLU A 28 -22.17 0.72 -10.33
CA GLU A 28 -21.99 -0.04 -9.09
C GLU A 28 -20.81 0.46 -8.23
N ALA A 29 -19.90 1.25 -8.81
CA ALA A 29 -18.79 1.86 -8.11
C ALA A 29 -19.12 3.22 -7.49
N ARG A 30 -20.34 3.74 -7.71
CA ARG A 30 -20.81 4.96 -7.05
C ARG A 30 -20.98 4.69 -5.55
N GLU A 31 -20.45 5.58 -4.73
CA GLU A 31 -20.55 5.52 -3.28
C GLU A 31 -20.71 6.94 -2.72
N THR A 32 -21.32 7.06 -1.54
CA THR A 32 -21.36 8.35 -0.83
C THR A 32 -19.98 8.67 -0.25
N ALA A 33 -19.79 9.91 0.20
CA ALA A 33 -18.53 10.32 0.85
C ALA A 33 -18.29 9.51 2.14
N GLU A 34 -19.36 9.25 2.91
CA GLU A 34 -19.32 8.51 4.17
C GLU A 34 -18.96 7.04 3.94
N ALA A 35 -19.62 6.38 2.98
CA ALA A 35 -19.32 5.00 2.61
C ALA A 35 -17.89 4.87 2.06
N GLY A 36 -17.44 5.83 1.25
CA GLY A 36 -16.07 5.88 0.76
C GLY A 36 -15.03 6.10 1.87
N ALA A 37 -15.32 6.94 2.86
CA ALA A 37 -14.45 7.15 4.02
C ALA A 37 -14.32 5.88 4.87
N ALA A 38 -15.43 5.17 5.12
CA ALA A 38 -15.41 3.89 5.81
C ALA A 38 -14.61 2.82 5.04
N ARG A 39 -14.74 2.80 3.71
CA ARG A 39 -13.95 1.91 2.84
C ARG A 39 -12.46 2.26 2.89
N TYR A 40 -12.10 3.53 2.89
CA TYR A 40 -10.73 3.98 3.08
C TYR A 40 -10.16 3.54 4.44
N ALA A 41 -10.96 3.61 5.50
CA ALA A 41 -10.55 3.12 6.82
C ALA A 41 -10.20 1.61 6.77
N ALA A 42 -11.04 0.79 6.12
CA ALA A 42 -10.77 -0.63 5.93
C ALA A 42 -9.53 -0.91 5.07
N ILE A 43 -9.24 -0.06 4.08
CA ILE A 43 -8.02 -0.13 3.28
C ILE A 43 -6.79 0.16 4.15
N ALA A 44 -6.83 1.26 4.90
CA ALA A 44 -5.75 1.69 5.79
C ALA A 44 -5.47 0.63 6.88
N GLU A 45 -6.51 0.04 7.44
CA GLU A 45 -6.40 -1.03 8.44
C GLU A 45 -5.72 -2.28 7.85
N ALA A 46 -6.11 -2.72 6.65
CA ALA A 46 -5.48 -3.86 5.99
C ALA A 46 -3.98 -3.62 5.70
N MET A 47 -3.60 -2.41 5.28
CA MET A 47 -2.19 -2.04 5.14
C MET A 47 -1.44 -2.07 6.48
N ALA A 48 -2.07 -1.53 7.54
CA ALA A 48 -1.49 -1.50 8.87
C ALA A 48 -1.25 -2.92 9.42
N ARG A 49 -2.26 -3.80 9.33
CA ARG A 49 -2.11 -5.21 9.70
C ARG A 49 -1.00 -5.90 8.92
N THR A 50 -1.00 -5.75 7.59
CA THR A 50 0.02 -6.37 6.72
C THR A 50 1.45 -5.93 7.10
N THR A 51 1.65 -4.66 7.43
CA THR A 51 3.01 -4.12 7.67
C THR A 51 3.47 -4.20 9.12
N LEU A 52 2.54 -4.38 10.06
CA LEU A 52 2.84 -4.68 11.46
C LEU A 52 2.90 -6.18 11.76
N ASP A 53 2.50 -7.03 10.81
CA ASP A 53 2.65 -8.48 10.89
C ASP A 53 4.12 -8.86 11.21
N PRO A 54 4.38 -9.55 12.33
CA PRO A 54 5.73 -9.91 12.73
C PRO A 54 6.43 -10.83 11.72
N ASP A 55 5.67 -11.62 10.95
CA ASP A 55 6.22 -12.54 9.95
C ASP A 55 6.61 -11.83 8.64
N GLU A 56 6.21 -10.57 8.49
CA GLU A 56 6.55 -9.74 7.35
C GLU A 56 7.76 -8.84 7.64
N ALA A 57 8.79 -8.95 6.81
CA ALA A 57 9.97 -8.08 6.89
C ALA A 57 9.66 -6.68 6.32
N PRO A 58 9.98 -5.58 7.01
CA PRO A 58 9.77 -4.24 6.47
C PRO A 58 10.71 -3.92 5.30
N LEU A 59 10.28 -2.98 4.45
CA LEU A 59 11.11 -2.36 3.41
C LEU A 59 11.97 -1.23 3.96
N PHE A 60 11.92 -0.87 5.22
CA PHE A 60 12.80 0.14 5.77
C PHE A 60 13.30 -0.33 7.11
N ASP A 61 14.54 0.01 7.42
CA ASP A 61 15.16 -0.32 8.70
C ASP A 61 14.78 0.71 9.77
N GLY A 62 15.12 0.39 11.01
CA GLY A 62 14.94 1.28 12.16
C GLY A 62 13.53 1.31 12.74
N PRO A 63 13.31 2.14 13.78
CA PRO A 63 12.07 2.14 14.58
C PRO A 63 10.82 2.49 13.77
N ASP A 64 10.95 3.30 12.73
CA ASP A 64 9.86 3.70 11.84
C ASP A 64 9.73 2.81 10.60
N GLY A 65 10.54 1.75 10.50
CA GLY A 65 10.69 0.95 9.29
C GLY A 65 9.36 0.38 8.76
N ARG A 66 8.53 -0.13 9.67
CA ARG A 66 7.19 -0.66 9.35
C ARG A 66 6.21 0.44 8.92
N ALA A 67 6.20 1.59 9.59
CA ALA A 67 5.35 2.73 9.21
C ALA A 67 5.75 3.31 7.83
N LYS A 68 7.05 3.45 7.56
CA LYS A 68 7.56 3.85 6.24
C LYS A 68 7.23 2.82 5.16
N THR A 69 7.26 1.53 5.51
CA THR A 69 6.82 0.45 4.60
C THR A 69 5.34 0.63 4.25
N ALA A 70 4.49 0.85 5.24
CA ALA A 70 3.06 1.08 5.06
C ALA A 70 2.78 2.30 4.18
N LEU A 71 3.47 3.42 4.43
CA LEU A 71 3.34 4.63 3.63
C LEU A 71 3.80 4.41 2.18
N LEU A 72 4.82 3.59 1.95
CA LEU A 72 5.24 3.25 0.58
C LEU A 72 4.18 2.41 -0.13
N LEU A 73 3.58 1.42 0.54
CA LEU A 73 2.46 0.64 -0.03
C LEU A 73 1.25 1.54 -0.32
N LEU A 74 0.93 2.45 0.60
CA LEU A 74 -0.12 3.47 0.41
C LEU A 74 0.15 4.31 -0.84
N THR A 75 1.38 4.80 -0.98
CA THR A 75 1.81 5.60 -2.13
C THR A 75 1.71 4.82 -3.43
N ILE A 76 2.17 3.57 -3.47
CA ILE A 76 2.04 2.73 -4.66
C ILE A 76 0.56 2.53 -5.01
N SER A 77 -0.28 2.17 -4.04
CA SER A 77 -1.71 1.94 -4.27
C SER A 77 -2.47 3.18 -4.76
N LEU A 78 -2.06 4.38 -4.33
CA LEU A 78 -2.55 5.66 -4.89
C LEU A 78 -2.26 5.75 -6.38
N HIS A 79 -1.00 5.54 -6.78
CA HIS A 79 -0.58 5.62 -8.18
C HIS A 79 -1.19 4.51 -9.04
N GLU A 80 -1.38 3.32 -8.48
CA GLU A 80 -1.91 2.17 -9.20
C GLU A 80 -3.43 2.23 -9.38
N SER A 81 -4.18 2.64 -8.35
CA SER A 81 -5.64 2.51 -8.31
C SER A 81 -6.40 3.80 -8.01
N HIS A 82 -5.73 4.81 -7.46
CA HIS A 82 -6.37 5.99 -6.85
C HIS A 82 -7.47 5.61 -5.83
N TRP A 83 -7.35 4.43 -5.23
CA TRP A 83 -8.32 3.83 -4.31
C TRP A 83 -9.76 3.80 -4.84
N LYS A 84 -9.93 3.77 -6.17
CA LYS A 84 -11.25 3.72 -6.79
C LYS A 84 -12.00 2.48 -6.32
N ARG A 85 -13.28 2.66 -5.98
CA ARG A 85 -14.13 1.57 -5.46
C ARG A 85 -14.17 0.38 -6.40
N ASN A 86 -14.24 0.63 -7.71
CA ASN A 86 -14.29 -0.45 -8.69
C ASN A 86 -13.01 -1.29 -8.71
N VAL A 87 -11.84 -0.68 -8.51
CA VAL A 87 -10.57 -1.43 -8.46
C VAL A 87 -10.43 -2.18 -7.13
N ASP A 88 -10.84 -1.57 -6.02
CA ASP A 88 -10.83 -2.19 -4.69
C ASP A 88 -11.75 -3.41 -4.62
N LEU A 89 -12.95 -3.31 -5.20
CA LEU A 89 -13.99 -4.35 -5.13
C LEU A 89 -14.09 -5.22 -6.40
N GLY A 90 -13.24 -5.02 -7.40
CA GLY A 90 -13.25 -5.80 -8.65
C GLY A 90 -14.49 -5.59 -9.52
N LEU A 91 -15.09 -4.40 -9.50
CA LEU A 91 -16.37 -4.11 -10.16
C LEU A 91 -16.19 -3.73 -11.63
N GLY A 92 -16.75 -4.56 -12.51
CA GLY A 92 -16.78 -4.33 -13.94
C GLY A 92 -15.41 -4.40 -14.63
N PRO A 93 -15.38 -4.24 -15.96
CA PRO A 93 -14.15 -4.38 -16.75
C PRO A 93 -13.11 -3.29 -16.42
N LEU A 94 -13.54 -2.14 -15.90
CA LEU A 94 -12.66 -1.03 -15.51
C LEU A 94 -11.89 -1.28 -14.20
N ALA A 95 -12.23 -2.34 -13.46
CA ALA A 95 -11.49 -2.72 -12.25
C ALA A 95 -10.10 -3.28 -12.55
N GLN A 96 -9.90 -3.78 -13.77
CA GLN A 96 -8.70 -4.47 -14.20
C GLN A 96 -7.92 -3.61 -15.21
N ARG A 97 -6.60 -3.77 -15.23
CA ARG A 97 -5.73 -3.16 -16.24
C ARG A 97 -5.03 -4.22 -17.09
N GLY A 98 -4.47 -3.76 -18.22
CA GLY A 98 -3.62 -4.56 -19.09
C GLY A 98 -4.33 -5.77 -19.70
N GLY A 99 -5.61 -5.62 -20.05
CA GLY A 99 -6.42 -6.71 -20.62
C GLY A 99 -6.85 -7.76 -19.59
N GLY A 100 -7.10 -7.36 -18.34
CA GLY A 100 -7.60 -8.26 -17.31
C GLY A 100 -6.53 -8.99 -16.49
N ARG A 101 -5.27 -8.58 -16.59
CA ARG A 101 -4.12 -9.28 -15.97
C ARG A 101 -3.70 -8.73 -14.60
N TYR A 102 -4.08 -7.49 -14.31
CA TYR A 102 -3.68 -6.78 -13.10
C TYR A 102 -4.90 -6.54 -12.21
N HIS A 103 -4.76 -6.92 -10.93
CA HIS A 103 -5.87 -6.99 -9.98
C HIS A 103 -5.57 -6.24 -8.68
N CYS A 104 -6.65 -5.89 -7.97
CA CYS A 104 -6.66 -5.20 -6.67
C CYS A 104 -5.97 -3.82 -6.68
N MET A 105 -5.93 -3.16 -5.52
CA MET A 105 -5.40 -1.79 -5.37
C MET A 105 -3.91 -1.66 -5.69
N MET A 106 -3.16 -2.76 -5.57
CA MET A 106 -1.74 -2.81 -5.89
C MET A 106 -1.47 -3.14 -7.37
N GLN A 107 -2.50 -3.44 -8.17
CA GLN A 107 -2.37 -3.84 -9.58
C GLN A 107 -1.37 -5.00 -9.73
N ILE A 108 -1.66 -6.10 -9.06
CA ILE A 108 -0.82 -7.30 -9.04
C ILE A 108 -1.09 -8.12 -10.29
N LEU A 109 -0.02 -8.49 -11.00
CA LEU A 109 -0.08 -9.45 -12.11
C LEU A 109 -0.33 -10.88 -11.59
N VAL A 110 -1.40 -11.51 -12.07
CA VAL A 110 -1.65 -12.95 -11.87
C VAL A 110 -1.38 -13.68 -13.17
N LYS A 111 -0.21 -14.31 -13.27
CA LYS A 111 0.19 -15.13 -14.43
C LYS A 111 -0.13 -16.60 -14.15
N ASN A 112 -0.68 -17.33 -15.12
CA ASN A 112 -1.02 -18.75 -14.99
C ASN A 112 -2.05 -19.06 -13.87
N GLY A 113 -2.97 -18.12 -13.60
CA GLY A 113 -4.10 -18.32 -12.69
C GLY A 113 -3.83 -18.10 -11.20
N LYS A 114 -2.58 -18.19 -10.73
CA LYS A 114 -2.22 -17.98 -9.31
C LYS A 114 -0.92 -17.18 -9.13
N THR A 115 -0.81 -16.47 -8.00
CA THR A 115 0.47 -15.92 -7.54
C THR A 115 1.37 -17.03 -6.96
N PRO A 116 2.68 -16.77 -6.71
CA PRO A 116 3.56 -17.73 -6.02
C PRO A 116 3.06 -18.18 -4.64
N GLU A 117 2.26 -17.35 -3.98
CA GLU A 117 1.60 -17.62 -2.70
C GLU A 117 0.29 -18.43 -2.87
N GLY A 118 -0.08 -18.77 -4.10
CA GLY A 118 -1.30 -19.54 -4.41
C GLY A 118 -2.57 -18.70 -4.57
N PHE A 119 -2.50 -17.38 -4.50
CA PHE A 119 -3.68 -16.50 -4.60
C PHE A 119 -4.16 -16.37 -6.05
N THR A 120 -5.45 -16.54 -6.27
CA THR A 120 -6.11 -16.21 -7.54
C THR A 120 -6.35 -14.71 -7.68
N ALA A 121 -6.76 -14.26 -8.86
CA ALA A 121 -7.26 -12.88 -9.04
C ALA A 121 -8.44 -12.55 -8.11
N ALA A 122 -9.36 -13.50 -7.92
CA ALA A 122 -10.51 -13.34 -7.03
C ALA A 122 -10.08 -13.22 -5.57
N ASP A 123 -9.09 -14.00 -5.12
CA ASP A 123 -8.52 -13.89 -3.77
C ASP A 123 -7.97 -12.49 -3.47
N LEU A 124 -7.25 -11.90 -4.44
CA LEU A 124 -6.63 -10.59 -4.28
C LEU A 124 -7.66 -9.45 -4.22
N VAL A 125 -8.79 -9.60 -4.90
CA VAL A 125 -9.90 -8.64 -4.84
C VAL A 125 -10.70 -8.83 -3.55
N ALA A 126 -10.98 -10.07 -3.16
CA ALA A 126 -11.77 -10.39 -1.98
C ALA A 126 -11.05 -10.05 -0.66
N SER A 127 -9.72 -10.02 -0.66
CA SER A 127 -8.92 -9.73 0.54
C SER A 127 -7.87 -8.65 0.30
N ARG A 128 -8.08 -7.51 0.96
CA ARG A 128 -7.11 -6.40 0.98
C ARG A 128 -5.78 -6.82 1.59
N ASP A 129 -5.80 -7.65 2.64
CA ASP A 129 -4.58 -8.20 3.25
C ASP A 129 -3.78 -9.03 2.25
N LYS A 130 -4.43 -9.90 1.45
CA LYS A 130 -3.75 -10.65 0.38
C LYS A 130 -3.18 -9.70 -0.70
N CYS A 131 -3.93 -8.68 -1.10
CA CYS A 131 -3.47 -7.67 -2.06
C CYS A 131 -2.18 -6.96 -1.59
N PHE A 132 -2.19 -6.43 -0.36
CA PHE A 132 -1.05 -5.70 0.19
C PHE A 132 0.14 -6.60 0.52
N ARG A 133 -0.11 -7.78 1.08
CA ARG A 133 0.94 -8.78 1.34
C ARG A 133 1.66 -9.17 0.05
N ARG A 134 0.90 -9.44 -1.01
CA ARG A 134 1.49 -9.74 -2.31
C ARG A 134 2.30 -8.57 -2.87
N GLY A 135 1.78 -7.35 -2.76
CA GLY A 135 2.52 -6.14 -3.15
C GLY A 135 3.85 -6.01 -2.39
N LEU A 136 3.82 -6.21 -1.07
CA LEU A 136 5.00 -6.20 -0.21
C LEU A 136 6.02 -7.27 -0.62
N HIS A 137 5.59 -8.51 -0.86
CA HIS A 137 6.46 -9.60 -1.30
C HIS A 137 7.15 -9.32 -2.64
N ILE A 138 6.46 -8.67 -3.60
CA ILE A 138 7.08 -8.25 -4.87
C ILE A 138 8.19 -7.24 -4.60
N LEU A 139 7.95 -6.24 -3.74
CA LEU A 139 8.94 -5.22 -3.40
C LEU A 139 10.14 -5.82 -2.65
N GLN A 140 9.91 -6.68 -1.68
CA GLN A 140 10.96 -7.38 -0.94
C GLN A 140 11.81 -8.26 -1.87
N ARG A 141 11.17 -9.03 -2.77
CA ARG A 141 11.86 -9.84 -3.77
C ARG A 141 12.67 -8.97 -4.73
N GLY A 142 12.06 -7.89 -5.24
CA GLY A 142 12.72 -6.92 -6.09
C GLY A 142 13.95 -6.32 -5.42
N ARG A 143 13.87 -5.99 -4.12
CA ARG A 143 15.02 -5.52 -3.34
C ARG A 143 16.14 -6.54 -3.28
N ARG A 144 15.83 -7.78 -2.93
CA ARG A 144 16.84 -8.85 -2.87
C ARG A 144 17.49 -9.08 -4.23
N HIS A 145 16.68 -9.16 -5.29
CA HIS A 145 17.15 -9.38 -6.65
C HIS A 145 18.01 -8.22 -7.16
N CYS A 146 17.52 -6.98 -7.10
CA CYS A 146 18.26 -5.83 -7.62
C CYS A 146 19.52 -5.49 -6.84
N ARG A 147 19.57 -5.79 -5.53
CA ARG A 147 20.80 -5.70 -4.75
C ARG A 147 21.83 -6.72 -5.22
N LYS A 148 21.42 -7.98 -5.46
CA LYS A 148 22.30 -9.03 -5.97
C LYS A 148 22.87 -8.69 -7.35
N GLU A 149 22.06 -8.08 -8.21
CA GLU A 149 22.45 -7.66 -9.56
C GLU A 149 23.30 -6.38 -9.60
N ASN A 150 23.42 -5.65 -8.48
CA ASN A 150 24.06 -4.33 -8.40
C ASN A 150 23.53 -3.34 -9.46
N LYS A 151 22.22 -3.36 -9.75
CA LYS A 151 21.57 -2.52 -10.77
C LYS A 151 20.56 -1.56 -10.17
N GLY A 152 20.54 -0.31 -10.66
CA GLY A 152 19.45 0.65 -10.41
C GLY A 152 19.45 1.36 -9.05
N GLY A 153 20.43 1.11 -8.19
CA GLY A 153 20.62 1.80 -6.91
C GLY A 153 19.59 1.45 -5.81
N PRO A 154 19.52 2.25 -4.73
CA PRO A 154 18.75 1.90 -3.52
C PRO A 154 17.23 1.83 -3.71
N ARG A 155 16.71 2.38 -4.83
CA ARG A 155 15.28 2.40 -5.17
C ARG A 155 14.92 1.43 -6.30
N ALA A 156 15.86 0.61 -6.76
CA ALA A 156 15.69 -0.31 -7.88
C ALA A 156 14.52 -1.28 -7.71
N PHE A 157 14.16 -1.63 -6.48
CA PHE A 157 13.03 -2.51 -6.19
C PHE A 157 11.68 -1.93 -6.64
N LEU A 158 11.54 -0.60 -6.75
CA LEU A 158 10.36 0.04 -7.31
C LEU A 158 10.34 0.00 -8.84
N ASN A 159 11.51 0.09 -9.49
CA ASN A 159 11.63 -0.18 -10.92
C ASN A 159 11.21 -1.63 -11.20
N HIS A 160 11.70 -2.56 -10.40
CA HIS A 160 11.36 -3.97 -10.52
C HIS A 160 9.86 -4.20 -10.28
N TYR A 161 9.24 -3.50 -9.33
CA TYR A 161 7.79 -3.54 -9.14
C TYR A 161 7.03 -3.07 -10.38
N ALA A 162 7.43 -1.94 -10.95
CA ALA A 162 6.69 -1.31 -12.05
C ALA A 162 6.92 -1.98 -13.42
N SER A 163 8.11 -2.52 -13.68
CA SER A 163 8.52 -2.99 -15.00
C SER A 163 9.06 -4.43 -15.03
N GLY A 164 9.37 -5.02 -13.88
CA GLY A 164 10.12 -6.27 -13.78
C GLY A 164 11.64 -6.12 -13.95
N TYR A 165 12.16 -4.91 -14.18
CA TYR A 165 13.60 -4.65 -14.33
C TYR A 165 14.10 -3.68 -13.26
N CYS A 166 15.35 -3.85 -12.81
CA CYS A 166 15.94 -3.04 -11.75
C CYS A 166 16.27 -1.59 -12.18
N ASP A 167 16.46 -1.35 -13.48
CA ASP A 167 16.95 -0.10 -14.06
C ASP A 167 15.98 0.56 -15.07
N ARG A 168 14.82 -0.08 -15.33
CA ARG A 168 13.75 0.44 -16.20
C ARG A 168 12.53 0.86 -15.38
N GLY A 169 11.99 2.05 -15.62
CA GLY A 169 10.86 2.61 -14.84
C GLY A 169 11.02 4.07 -14.41
N ARG A 170 12.07 4.77 -14.88
CA ARG A 170 12.57 6.02 -14.29
C ARG A 170 11.49 7.07 -14.00
N LYS A 171 10.61 7.42 -14.95
CA LYS A 171 9.61 8.50 -14.74
C LYS A 171 8.49 8.11 -13.74
N PRO A 172 7.72 7.02 -13.92
CA PRO A 172 6.69 6.63 -12.95
C PRO A 172 7.23 6.32 -11.55
N VAL A 173 8.42 5.71 -11.46
CA VAL A 173 9.04 5.38 -10.18
C VAL A 173 9.55 6.64 -9.47
N ALA A 174 10.15 7.58 -10.19
CA ALA A 174 10.55 8.86 -9.61
C ALA A 174 9.34 9.63 -9.06
N LEU A 175 8.20 9.60 -9.77
CA LEU A 175 6.97 10.22 -9.29
C LEU A 175 6.46 9.56 -8.01
N ARG A 176 6.40 8.21 -7.97
CA ARG A 176 6.00 7.47 -6.75
C ARG A 176 6.91 7.82 -5.57
N TRP A 177 8.22 7.86 -5.79
CA TRP A 177 9.15 8.22 -4.72
C TRP A 177 8.99 9.67 -4.26
N LYS A 178 8.83 10.61 -5.19
CA LYS A 178 8.56 12.01 -4.86
C LYS A 178 7.26 12.15 -4.05
N THR A 179 6.22 11.41 -4.41
CA THR A 179 4.96 11.37 -3.64
C THR A 179 5.20 10.80 -2.24
N PHE A 180 5.96 9.72 -2.11
CA PHE A 180 6.31 9.14 -0.81
C PHE A 180 7.05 10.13 0.09
N ASP A 181 8.11 10.77 -0.42
CA ASP A 181 8.89 11.76 0.33
C ASP A 181 8.01 12.94 0.77
N ARG A 182 7.16 13.45 -0.13
CA ARG A 182 6.20 14.51 0.19
C ARG A 182 5.23 14.09 1.29
N LEU A 183 4.59 12.93 1.15
CA LEU A 183 3.62 12.46 2.15
C LEU A 183 4.29 12.23 3.50
N LEU A 184 5.53 11.74 3.53
CA LEU A 184 6.28 11.53 4.76
C LEU A 184 6.64 12.86 5.43
N HIS A 185 6.94 13.89 4.65
CA HIS A 185 7.20 15.25 5.13
C HIS A 185 5.93 15.89 5.71
N ASP A 186 4.83 15.88 4.94
CA ASP A 186 3.58 16.56 5.29
C ASP A 186 2.82 15.83 6.42
N HIS A 187 3.02 14.52 6.53
CA HIS A 187 2.41 13.66 7.54
C HIS A 187 3.50 12.84 8.25
N PRO A 188 4.24 13.43 9.19
CA PRO A 188 5.31 12.71 9.88
C PRO A 188 4.78 11.48 10.62
N VAL A 189 5.62 10.45 10.73
CA VAL A 189 5.29 9.19 11.42
C VAL A 189 4.88 9.48 12.87
N PRO A 190 3.72 8.97 13.35
CA PRO A 190 3.30 9.17 14.73
C PRO A 190 4.33 8.61 15.71
N LYS A 191 4.77 9.44 16.66
CA LYS A 191 5.64 9.00 17.74
C LYS A 191 4.81 8.29 18.82
N PRO A 192 5.33 7.23 19.46
CA PRO A 192 4.69 6.67 20.65
C PRO A 192 4.49 7.78 21.69
N LYS A 193 3.31 7.84 22.32
CA LYS A 193 3.16 8.68 23.52
C LYS A 193 4.15 8.17 24.58
N PRO A 194 4.97 9.04 25.20
CA PRO A 194 5.81 8.61 26.31
C PRO A 194 4.90 8.04 27.41
N ALA A 195 5.30 6.91 27.98
CA ALA A 195 4.57 6.33 29.10
C ALA A 195 4.45 7.38 30.20
N SER A 196 3.23 7.64 30.67
CA SER A 196 3.00 8.48 31.84
C SER A 196 3.79 7.88 33.01
N LYS A 197 4.75 8.64 33.56
CA LYS A 197 5.48 8.21 34.75
C LYS A 197 4.46 7.85 35.84
N PRO A 198 4.58 6.71 36.53
CA PRO A 198 3.69 6.38 37.63
C PRO A 198 3.72 7.53 38.63
N GLY A 199 2.55 8.08 38.91
CA GLY A 199 2.39 9.18 39.86
C GLY A 199 3.03 8.77 41.18
N ARG A 200 3.96 9.59 41.66
CA ARG A 200 4.64 9.39 42.94
C ARG A 200 3.56 9.46 44.02
N THR A 201 3.15 8.31 44.55
CA THR A 201 2.24 8.24 45.70
C THR A 201 2.93 8.97 46.84
N LYS A 202 2.39 10.11 47.25
CA LYS A 202 2.81 10.78 48.48
C LYS A 202 2.42 9.84 49.62
N ARG A 203 3.41 9.32 50.34
CA ARG A 203 3.24 8.69 51.65
C ARG A 203 3.14 9.78 52.71
#